data_AF-A0AAU8APJ5-F1
#
_entry.id   AF-A0AAU8APJ5-F1
#
_cell.length_a   1.000
_cell.length_b   1.000
_cell.length_c   1.000
_cell.angle_alpha   90.00
_cell.angle_beta   90.00
_cell.angle_gamma   90.00
#
_symmetry.space_group_name_H-M   'P 1'
#
loop_
_entity.id
_entity.type
_entity.pdbx_description
1 polymer ?
#
loop_
_entity_poly.entity_id
_entity_poly.type
_entity_poly.pdbx_seq_one_letter_code
_entity_poly.pdbx_strand_id
1 'polypeptide(L)'
;MRPQRYGTIQNAVCEAVEATGKRHQDVAALLGIRGSTLSYGMEDNEDRPGGLGVNYLHRLAMDCPAAAIPLAQHFAGLAGGVFRPVEMQGNVTSIFAQCGDVARECGEAQAAIFRAAEKASVQSVAEAEREIDEAVAALMRARGAISAKRGAA
;
A
#
# COMPACT_ATOMS: atom_id res chain seq x y z
N MET A 1 -5.94 -23.19 -8.97
CA MET A 1 -4.70 -22.98 -8.21
C MET A 1 -4.83 -23.68 -6.87
N ARG A 2 -3.75 -24.27 -6.34
CA ARG A 2 -3.75 -24.80 -4.97
C ARG A 2 -3.78 -23.62 -3.98
N PRO A 3 -4.43 -23.75 -2.82
CA PRO A 3 -4.40 -22.71 -1.79
C PRO A 3 -2.97 -22.51 -1.31
N GLN A 4 -2.52 -21.25 -1.26
CA GLN A 4 -1.17 -20.91 -0.78
C GLN A 4 -1.15 -20.75 0.73
N ARG A 5 -0.01 -21.04 1.36
CA ARG A 5 0.18 -20.73 2.77
C ARG A 5 0.25 -19.21 2.96
N TYR A 6 -0.61 -18.70 3.84
CA TYR A 6 -0.62 -17.28 4.20
C TYR A 6 0.73 -16.85 4.78
N GLY A 7 1.23 -15.70 4.35
CA GLY A 7 2.49 -15.13 4.83
C GLY A 7 3.76 -15.56 4.07
N THR A 8 3.67 -16.39 3.03
CA THR A 8 4.80 -16.69 2.15
C THR A 8 4.99 -15.62 1.08
N ILE A 9 6.19 -15.56 0.50
CA ILE A 9 6.46 -14.67 -0.65
C ILE A 9 5.62 -15.08 -1.88
N GLN A 10 5.36 -16.38 -2.06
CA GLN A 10 4.53 -16.87 -3.15
C GLN A 10 3.09 -16.37 -3.03
N ASN A 11 2.54 -16.32 -1.81
CA ASN A 11 1.23 -15.75 -1.57
C ASN A 11 1.19 -14.27 -1.97
N ALA A 12 2.21 -13.49 -1.58
CA ALA A 12 2.32 -12.09 -1.96
C ALA A 12 2.47 -11.88 -3.48
N VAL A 13 3.19 -12.78 -4.18
CA VAL A 13 3.30 -12.75 -5.65
C VAL A 13 1.96 -13.09 -6.31
N CYS A 14 1.22 -14.06 -5.78
CA CYS A 14 -0.12 -14.42 -6.27
C CYS A 14 -1.08 -13.24 -6.13
N GLU A 15 -1.16 -12.65 -4.93
CA GLU A 15 -1.98 -11.48 -4.65
C GLU A 15 -1.58 -10.28 -5.52
N ALA A 16 -0.27 -10.09 -5.79
CA ALA A 16 0.20 -9.04 -6.69
C ALA A 16 -0.30 -9.25 -8.13
N VAL A 17 -0.29 -10.49 -8.64
CA VAL A 17 -0.82 -10.82 -9.96
C VAL A 17 -2.33 -10.64 -10.01
N GLU A 18 -3.05 -11.09 -8.98
CA GLU A 18 -4.50 -10.96 -8.86
C GLU A 18 -4.96 -9.50 -8.76
N ALA A 19 -4.19 -8.65 -8.07
CA ALA A 19 -4.46 -7.22 -7.94
C ALA A 19 -4.48 -6.47 -9.28
N THR A 20 -3.94 -7.06 -10.35
CA THR A 20 -4.04 -6.49 -11.70
C THR A 20 -5.43 -6.59 -12.31
N GLY A 21 -6.28 -7.52 -11.84
CA GLY A 21 -7.56 -7.87 -12.45
C GLY A 21 -7.45 -8.47 -13.87
N LYS A 22 -6.23 -8.71 -14.36
CA LYS A 22 -5.97 -9.25 -15.70
C LYS A 22 -5.93 -10.78 -15.65
N ARG A 23 -6.19 -11.44 -16.78
CA ARG A 23 -6.00 -12.89 -16.87
C ARG A 23 -4.50 -13.21 -16.83
N HIS A 24 -4.12 -14.34 -16.25
CA HIS A 24 -2.70 -14.72 -16.11
C HIS A 24 -1.95 -14.78 -17.45
N GLN A 25 -2.63 -15.11 -18.54
CA GLN A 25 -2.03 -15.09 -19.88
C GLN A 25 -1.64 -13.67 -20.32
N ASP A 26 -2.48 -12.69 -20.02
CA ASP A 26 -2.24 -11.29 -20.34
C ASP A 26 -1.10 -10.72 -19.47
N VAL A 27 -1.03 -11.14 -18.20
CA VAL A 27 0.08 -10.80 -17.29
C VAL A 27 1.39 -11.43 -17.77
N ALA A 28 1.37 -12.70 -18.18
CA ALA A 28 2.58 -13.36 -18.71
C ALA A 28 3.08 -12.66 -19.98
N ALA A 29 2.17 -12.27 -20.87
CA ALA A 29 2.49 -11.51 -22.08
C ALA A 29 3.09 -10.14 -21.75
N LEU A 30 2.50 -9.39 -20.82
CA LEU A 30 3.03 -8.11 -20.32
C LEU A 30 4.46 -8.25 -19.79
N LEU A 31 4.72 -9.32 -19.04
CA LEU A 31 6.03 -9.57 -18.43
C LEU A 31 7.06 -10.13 -19.43
N GLY A 32 6.64 -10.51 -20.63
CA GLY A 32 7.48 -11.12 -21.65
C GLY A 32 7.93 -12.53 -21.28
N ILE A 33 7.12 -13.27 -20.52
CA ILE A 33 7.41 -14.63 -20.05
C ILE A 33 6.35 -15.61 -20.52
N ARG A 34 6.65 -16.91 -20.46
CA ARG A 34 5.67 -17.96 -20.73
C ARG A 34 4.69 -18.06 -19.55
N GLY A 35 3.43 -18.40 -19.83
CA GLY A 35 2.43 -18.63 -18.79
C GLY A 35 2.85 -19.72 -17.78
N SER A 36 3.61 -20.72 -18.22
CA SER A 36 4.19 -21.73 -17.32
C SER A 36 5.23 -21.14 -16.37
N THR A 37 6.01 -20.16 -16.79
CA THR A 37 6.96 -19.43 -15.93
C THR A 37 6.22 -18.60 -14.88
N LEU A 38 5.12 -17.96 -15.27
CA LEU A 38 4.27 -17.22 -14.34
C LEU A 38 3.62 -18.17 -13.31
N SER A 39 3.01 -19.27 -13.77
CA SER A 39 2.42 -20.30 -12.87
C SER A 39 3.46 -20.84 -11.91
N TYR A 40 4.63 -21.20 -12.43
CA TYR A 40 5.73 -21.72 -11.62
C TYR A 40 6.21 -20.68 -10.59
N GLY A 41 6.33 -19.41 -10.97
CA GLY A 41 6.74 -18.35 -10.04
C GLY A 41 5.71 -18.02 -8.96
N MET A 42 4.48 -18.49 -9.09
CA MET A 42 3.42 -18.38 -8.09
C MET A 42 3.25 -19.67 -7.27
N GLU A 43 3.86 -20.79 -7.65
CA GLU A 43 3.63 -22.06 -6.94
C GLU A 43 4.44 -22.14 -5.64
N ASP A 44 3.77 -22.52 -4.55
CA ASP A 44 4.40 -22.84 -3.27
C ASP A 44 5.03 -24.24 -3.36
N ASN A 45 6.33 -24.29 -3.70
CA ASN A 45 7.09 -25.52 -3.84
C ASN A 45 8.46 -25.41 -3.14
N GLU A 46 8.58 -26.04 -1.97
CA GLU A 46 9.80 -26.07 -1.15
C GLU A 46 10.94 -26.88 -1.82
N ASP A 47 10.63 -27.87 -2.66
CA ASP A 47 11.63 -28.73 -3.32
C ASP A 47 12.38 -28.02 -4.45
N ARG A 48 11.81 -26.92 -4.96
CA ARG A 48 12.44 -26.05 -5.96
C ARG A 48 12.05 -24.61 -5.67
N PRO A 49 12.85 -23.86 -4.89
CA PRO A 49 12.58 -22.46 -4.55
C PRO A 49 12.81 -21.57 -5.78
N GLY A 50 11.93 -21.71 -6.77
CA GLY A 50 11.82 -20.83 -7.92
C GLY A 50 10.74 -19.80 -7.62
N GLY A 51 11.09 -18.53 -7.77
CA GLY A 51 10.15 -17.42 -7.64
C GLY A 51 10.13 -16.57 -8.90
N LEU A 52 9.12 -15.73 -9.04
CA LEU A 52 9.13 -14.70 -10.05
C LEU A 52 10.22 -13.67 -9.70
N GLY A 53 11.17 -13.44 -10.61
CA GLY A 53 12.28 -12.51 -10.36
C GLY A 53 11.80 -11.08 -10.08
N VAL A 54 12.49 -10.37 -9.19
CA VAL A 54 12.13 -9.01 -8.74
C VAL A 54 11.93 -8.01 -9.89
N ASN A 55 12.67 -8.18 -10.99
CA ASN A 55 12.52 -7.34 -12.18
C ASN A 55 11.15 -7.47 -12.84
N TYR A 56 10.53 -8.66 -12.81
CA TYR A 56 9.19 -8.84 -13.33
C TYR A 56 8.15 -8.23 -12.40
N LEU A 57 8.31 -8.38 -11.09
CA LEU A 57 7.45 -7.74 -10.10
C LEU A 57 7.52 -6.21 -10.18
N HIS A 58 8.71 -5.66 -10.42
CA HIS A 58 8.90 -4.23 -10.67
C HIS A 58 8.13 -3.77 -11.93
N ARG A 59 8.24 -4.49 -13.05
CA ARG A 59 7.48 -4.16 -14.27
C ARG A 59 5.97 -4.26 -14.03
N LEU A 60 5.53 -5.28 -13.31
CA LEU A 60 4.12 -5.46 -12.95
C LEU A 60 3.60 -4.27 -12.14
N ALA A 61 4.36 -3.82 -11.14
CA ALA A 61 4.03 -2.66 -10.31
C ALA A 61 4.04 -1.33 -11.08
N MET A 62 4.91 -1.19 -12.07
CA MET A 62 4.94 -0.01 -12.94
C MET A 62 3.71 0.08 -13.84
N ASP A 63 3.22 -1.05 -14.36
CA ASP A 63 1.99 -1.12 -15.16
C ASP A 63 0.72 -1.03 -14.29
N CYS A 64 0.73 -1.69 -13.14
CA CYS A 64 -0.38 -1.72 -12.19
C CYS A 64 0.13 -1.47 -10.77
N PRO A 65 0.06 -0.22 -10.26
CA PRO A 65 0.53 0.11 -8.92
C PRO A 65 -0.13 -0.71 -7.79
N ALA A 66 -1.36 -1.17 -8.00
CA ALA A 66 -2.05 -2.04 -7.05
C ALA A 66 -1.31 -3.36 -6.81
N ALA A 67 -0.59 -3.88 -7.82
CA ALA A 67 0.23 -5.08 -7.70
C ALA A 67 1.43 -4.91 -6.75
N ALA A 68 1.83 -3.68 -6.44
CA ALA A 68 2.93 -3.42 -5.49
C ALA A 68 2.48 -3.60 -4.03
N ILE A 69 1.19 -3.46 -3.73
CA ILE A 69 0.66 -3.41 -2.36
C ILE A 69 0.92 -4.73 -1.61
N PRO A 70 0.61 -5.92 -2.16
CA PRO A 70 0.81 -7.18 -1.44
C PRO A 70 2.28 -7.45 -1.11
N LEU A 71 3.19 -7.10 -2.02
CA LEU A 71 4.63 -7.22 -1.81
C LEU A 71 5.10 -6.27 -0.69
N ALA A 72 4.63 -5.02 -0.71
CA ALA A 72 4.98 -4.04 0.32
C ALA A 72 4.46 -4.46 1.71
N GLN A 73 3.24 -4.98 1.79
CA GLN A 73 2.66 -5.52 3.02
C GLN A 73 3.47 -6.71 3.55
N HIS A 74 3.84 -7.64 2.67
CA HIS A 74 4.66 -8.80 3.05
C HIS A 74 6.02 -8.39 3.63
N PHE A 75 6.78 -7.54 2.92
CA PHE A 75 8.10 -7.11 3.40
C PHE A 75 8.02 -6.20 4.64
N ALA A 76 6.99 -5.36 4.76
CA ALA A 76 6.76 -4.59 5.98
C ALA A 76 6.50 -5.50 7.19
N GLY A 77 5.67 -6.55 7.02
CA GLY A 77 5.40 -7.53 8.06
C GLY A 77 6.66 -8.28 8.53
N LEU A 78 7.54 -8.68 7.59
CA LEU A 78 8.84 -9.28 7.92
C LEU A 78 9.74 -8.35 8.73
N ALA A 79 9.63 -7.04 8.52
CA ALA A 79 10.37 -6.03 9.29
C ALA A 79 9.71 -5.67 10.64
N GLY A 80 8.61 -6.34 11.02
CA GLY A 80 7.84 -6.03 12.24
C GLY A 80 6.99 -4.77 12.12
N GLY A 81 6.75 -4.29 10.90
CA GLY A 81 5.97 -3.09 10.60
C GLY A 81 4.64 -3.39 9.91
N VAL A 82 3.95 -2.32 9.51
CA VAL A 82 2.71 -2.36 8.74
C VAL A 82 2.87 -1.44 7.52
N PHE A 83 2.45 -1.92 6.35
CA PHE A 83 2.31 -1.07 5.18
C PHE A 83 0.86 -0.58 5.06
N ARG A 84 0.67 0.73 4.99
CA ARG A 84 -0.62 1.36 4.72
C ARG A 84 -0.49 2.17 3.43
N PRO A 85 -1.14 1.75 2.32
CA PRO A 85 -1.11 2.54 1.11
C PRO A 85 -1.73 3.91 1.38
N VAL A 86 -1.10 4.95 0.85
CA VAL A 86 -1.63 6.31 0.94
C VAL A 86 -2.57 6.50 -0.25
N GLU A 87 -3.88 6.52 0.01
CA GLU A 87 -4.86 6.86 -1.02
C GLU A 87 -4.68 8.31 -1.44
N MET A 88 -4.06 8.50 -2.61
CA MET A 88 -4.09 9.78 -3.31
C MET A 88 -5.44 9.87 -4.02
N GLN A 89 -6.50 10.20 -3.28
CA GLN A 89 -7.77 10.54 -3.91
C GLN A 89 -7.58 11.78 -4.79
N GLY A 90 -7.93 11.65 -6.07
CA GLY A 90 -8.23 12.71 -7.04
C GLY A 90 -7.21 13.83 -7.19
N ASN A 91 -6.62 13.99 -8.39
CA ASN A 91 -5.88 15.17 -8.86
C ASN A 91 -5.68 16.26 -7.79
N VAL A 92 -4.71 16.07 -6.91
CA VAL A 92 -4.23 17.15 -6.04
C VAL A 92 -3.50 18.11 -6.96
N THR A 93 -4.25 19.05 -7.50
CA THR A 93 -3.77 20.05 -8.47
C THR A 93 -2.82 21.04 -7.82
N SER A 94 -2.72 21.09 -6.49
CA SER A 94 -1.83 21.98 -5.77
C SER A 94 -1.39 21.46 -4.40
N ILE A 95 -0.07 21.44 -4.16
CA ILE A 95 0.52 21.22 -2.83
C ILE A 95 0.02 22.27 -1.83
N PHE A 96 -0.30 23.49 -2.29
CA PHE A 96 -0.85 24.52 -1.41
C PHE A 96 -2.25 24.15 -0.88
N ALA A 97 -3.07 23.44 -1.66
CA ALA A 97 -4.36 22.96 -1.16
C ALA A 97 -4.17 21.92 -0.05
N GLN A 98 -3.18 21.03 -0.19
CA GLN A 98 -2.83 20.07 0.87
C GLN A 98 -2.33 20.75 2.15
N CYS A 99 -1.68 21.91 2.07
CA CYS A 99 -1.30 22.65 3.27
C CYS A 99 -2.54 23.09 4.08
N GLY A 100 -3.62 23.48 3.41
CA GLY A 100 -4.90 23.83 4.06
C GLY A 100 -5.52 22.62 4.75
N ASP A 101 -5.59 21.47 4.05
CA ASP A 101 -6.11 20.22 4.61
C ASP A 101 -5.28 19.76 5.80
N VAL A 102 -3.94 19.74 5.68
CA VAL A 102 -3.05 19.37 6.80
C VAL A 102 -3.25 20.31 8.00
N ALA A 103 -3.33 21.62 7.77
CA ALA A 103 -3.55 22.58 8.85
C ALA A 103 -4.89 22.36 9.55
N ARG A 104 -5.97 22.09 8.79
CA ARG A 104 -7.30 21.80 9.34
C ARG A 104 -7.28 20.54 10.18
N GLU A 105 -6.84 19.42 9.60
CA GLU A 105 -6.87 18.10 10.26
C GLU A 105 -5.97 18.08 11.52
N CYS A 106 -4.79 18.69 11.46
CA CYS A 106 -3.95 18.82 12.66
C CYS A 106 -4.59 19.72 13.74
N GLY A 107 -5.31 20.77 13.35
CA GLY A 107 -6.04 21.63 14.27
C GLY A 107 -7.22 20.90 14.94
N GLU A 108 -7.97 20.12 14.16
CA GLU A 108 -9.09 19.30 14.64
C GLU A 108 -8.61 18.21 15.60
N ALA A 109 -7.52 17.50 15.27
CA ALA A 109 -6.86 16.55 16.16
C ALA A 109 -6.38 17.21 17.46
N GLN A 110 -5.74 18.37 17.39
CA GLN A 110 -5.28 19.08 18.58
C GLN A 110 -6.45 19.51 19.48
N ALA A 111 -7.54 20.01 18.90
CA ALA A 111 -8.75 20.35 19.64
C ALA A 111 -9.41 19.12 20.29
N ALA A 112 -9.44 17.98 19.59
CA ALA A 112 -9.95 16.73 20.14
C ALA A 112 -9.09 16.21 21.29
N ILE A 113 -7.76 16.28 21.19
CA ILE A 113 -6.82 15.93 22.26
C ILE A 113 -7.07 16.79 23.50
N PHE A 114 -7.24 18.11 23.35
CA PHE A 114 -7.55 18.98 24.49
C PHE A 114 -8.89 18.59 25.16
N ARG A 115 -9.93 18.31 24.37
CA ARG A 115 -11.23 17.86 24.90
C ARG A 115 -11.13 16.51 25.61
N ALA A 116 -10.33 15.59 25.09
CA ALA A 116 -10.07 14.30 25.72
C ALA A 116 -9.31 14.46 27.05
N ALA A 117 -8.30 15.33 27.09
CA ALA A 117 -7.55 15.64 28.30
C ALA A 117 -8.41 16.31 29.39
N GLU A 118 -9.36 17.17 28.99
CA GLU A 118 -10.27 17.85 29.93
C GLU A 118 -11.35 16.91 30.47
N LYS A 119 -11.99 16.12 29.59
CA LYS A 119 -13.17 15.31 29.96
C LYS A 119 -12.84 13.91 30.42
N ALA A 120 -11.70 13.34 29.99
CA ALA A 120 -11.26 11.97 30.25
C ALA A 120 -12.35 10.89 30.02
N SER A 121 -13.31 11.16 29.12
CA SER A 121 -14.40 10.23 28.82
C SER A 121 -14.00 9.28 27.69
N VAL A 122 -14.52 8.04 27.73
CA VAL A 122 -14.27 7.03 26.68
C VAL A 122 -14.60 7.55 25.29
N GLN A 123 -15.70 8.29 25.16
CA GLN A 123 -16.12 8.88 23.88
C GLN A 123 -15.14 9.95 23.40
N SER A 124 -14.66 10.82 24.29
CA SER A 124 -13.71 11.88 23.93
C SER A 124 -12.34 11.31 23.56
N VAL A 125 -11.91 10.23 24.21
CA VAL A 125 -10.68 9.51 23.84
C VAL A 125 -10.82 8.88 22.46
N ALA A 126 -11.91 8.16 22.19
CA ALA A 126 -12.14 7.55 20.88
C ALA A 126 -12.25 8.59 19.74
N GLU A 127 -12.87 9.74 20.01
CA GLU A 127 -12.93 10.85 19.06
C GLU A 127 -11.52 11.42 18.79
N ALA A 128 -10.70 11.60 19.82
CA ALA A 128 -9.33 12.06 19.66
C ALA A 128 -8.46 11.07 18.87
N GLU A 129 -8.60 9.76 19.11
CA GLU A 129 -7.89 8.73 18.33
C GLU A 129 -8.29 8.78 16.85
N ARG A 130 -9.58 8.93 16.54
CA ARG A 130 -10.05 9.07 15.16
C ARG A 130 -9.46 10.31 14.48
N GLU A 131 -9.52 11.46 15.15
CA GLU A 131 -9.00 12.72 14.60
C GLU A 131 -7.48 12.69 14.41
N ILE A 132 -6.75 12.02 15.31
CA ILE A 132 -5.31 11.76 15.14
C ILE A 132 -5.04 10.92 13.89
N ASP A 133 -5.81 9.85 13.67
CA ASP A 133 -5.66 9.00 12.48
C ASP A 133 -5.93 9.77 11.18
N GLU A 134 -6.92 10.68 11.19
CA GLU A 134 -7.24 11.54 10.06
C GLU A 134 -6.12 12.56 9.77
N ALA A 135 -5.55 13.17 10.81
CA ALA A 135 -4.38 14.05 10.70
C ALA A 135 -3.13 13.31 10.18
N VAL A 136 -2.86 12.10 10.67
CA VAL A 136 -1.77 11.24 10.17
C VAL A 136 -1.99 10.90 8.69
N ALA A 137 -3.21 10.55 8.30
CA ALA A 137 -3.53 10.28 6.91
C ALA A 137 -3.30 11.52 6.02
N ALA A 138 -3.70 12.72 6.47
CA ALA A 138 -3.46 13.97 5.75
C ALA A 138 -1.97 14.27 5.55
N LEU A 139 -1.16 14.12 6.61
CA LEU A 139 0.29 14.27 6.55
C LEU A 139 0.95 13.26 5.59
N MET A 140 0.49 12.01 5.60
CA MET A 140 1.00 10.97 4.70
C MET A 140 0.62 11.23 3.25
N ARG A 141 -0.59 11.74 2.97
CA ARG A 141 -1.01 12.22 1.63
C ARG A 141 -0.11 13.35 1.13
N ALA A 142 0.16 14.36 1.97
CA ALA A 142 1.04 15.47 1.61
C ALA A 142 2.48 15.01 1.32
N ARG A 143 3.03 14.14 2.18
CA ARG A 143 4.36 13.55 1.97
C ARG A 143 4.42 12.74 0.68
N GLY A 144 3.39 11.94 0.41
CA GLY A 144 3.26 11.18 -0.82
C GLY A 144 3.28 12.09 -2.05
N ALA A 145 2.51 13.17 -2.06
CA ALA A 145 2.44 14.12 -3.18
C ALA A 145 3.78 14.82 -3.44
N ILE A 146 4.50 15.21 -2.39
CA ILE A 146 5.86 15.76 -2.50
C ILE A 146 6.81 14.72 -3.11
N SER A 147 6.73 13.47 -2.66
CA SER A 147 7.59 12.39 -3.12
C SER A 147 7.33 12.03 -4.59
N ALA A 148 6.07 12.05 -5.02
CA ALA A 148 5.67 11.82 -6.41
C ALA A 148 6.25 12.88 -7.36
N LYS A 149 6.30 14.17 -6.95
CA LYS A 149 6.96 15.21 -7.74
C LYS A 149 8.47 15.02 -7.86
N ARG A 150 9.12 14.41 -6.86
CA ARG A 150 10.56 14.14 -6.88
C ARG A 150 10.95 13.02 -7.86
N GLY A 151 10.05 12.07 -8.12
CA GLY A 151 10.27 11.00 -9.10
C GLY A 151 9.95 11.38 -10.55
N ALA A 152 9.29 12.52 -10.77
CA ALA A 152 8.93 13.05 -12.09
C ALA A 152 9.93 14.09 -12.64
N ALA A 153 10.97 14.42 -11.86
CA ALA A 153 12.06 15.34 -12.22
C ALA A 153 13.35 14.54 -12.44
#